data_AF-A0A8T4TTP5-F1
#
_entry.id   AF-A0A8T4TTP5-F1
#
_cell.length_a   1.000
_cell.length_b   1.000
_cell.length_c   1.000
_cell.angle_alpha   90.00
_cell.angle_beta   90.00
_cell.angle_gamma   90.00
#
_symmetry.space_group_name_H-M   'P 1'
#
loop_
_entity.id
_entity.type
_entity.pdbx_description
1 polymer ?
#
loop_
_entity_poly.entity_id
_entity_poly.type
_entity_poly.pdbx_seq_one_letter_code
_entity_poly.pdbx_strand_id
1 'polypeptide(L)'
;MEEEKIQKLQQLEHNLQSLMMQRQSFQSQLLDVETAQNELEKPQKEVYKIMSTIMVSVTQEEMKRELQEKKEVLNLRVKSIEKQESALKEEAEKIKEEVLKKLKK
;
A
#
# COMPACT_ATOMS: atom_id res chain seq x y z
N MET A 1 7.61 -31.56 11.32
CA MET A 1 6.71 -30.73 12.17
C MET A 1 7.37 -29.45 12.69
N GLU A 2 8.50 -29.48 13.42
CA GLU A 2 9.12 -28.25 13.93
C GLU A 2 9.83 -27.46 12.83
N GLU A 3 10.61 -28.14 11.99
CA GLU A 3 11.23 -27.53 10.81
C GLU A 3 10.19 -26.93 9.85
N GLU A 4 9.08 -27.62 9.62
CA GLU A 4 7.97 -27.12 8.78
C GLU A 4 7.34 -25.84 9.35
N LYS A 5 7.21 -25.72 10.67
CA LYS A 5 6.68 -24.51 11.32
C LYS A 5 7.67 -23.36 11.26
N ILE A 6 8.96 -23.62 11.43
CA ILE A 6 10.03 -22.62 11.28
C ILE A 6 10.06 -22.11 9.83
N GLN A 7 10.03 -23.01 8.85
CA GLN A 7 9.96 -22.64 7.43
C GLN A 7 8.71 -21.81 7.13
N LYS A 8 7.55 -22.19 7.68
CA LYS A 8 6.32 -21.41 7.50
C LYS A 8 6.42 -20.03 8.14
N LEU A 9 7.02 -19.90 9.32
CA LEU A 9 7.25 -18.62 9.97
C LEU A 9 8.16 -17.71 9.12
N GLN A 10 9.25 -18.26 8.58
CA GLN A 10 10.16 -17.53 7.68
C GLN A 10 9.42 -17.05 6.41
N GLN A 11 8.54 -17.88 5.85
CA GLN A 11 7.72 -17.48 4.70
C GLN A 11 6.76 -16.34 5.05
N LEU A 12 6.13 -16.37 6.23
CA LEU A 12 5.26 -15.29 6.69
C LEU A 12 6.02 -13.99 6.90
N GLU A 13 7.22 -14.04 7.48
CA GLU A 13 8.11 -12.88 7.63
C GLU A 13 8.48 -12.26 6.28
N HIS A 14 8.83 -13.09 5.29
CA HIS A 14 9.12 -12.61 3.94
C HIS A 14 7.90 -11.94 3.30
N ASN A 15 6.72 -12.55 3.43
CA ASN A 15 5.47 -11.99 2.91
C ASN A 15 5.13 -10.64 3.58
N LEU A 16 5.31 -10.54 4.89
CA LEU A 16 5.12 -9.29 5.64
C LEU A 16 6.07 -8.19 5.17
N GLN A 17 7.34 -8.51 4.91
CA GLN A 17 8.30 -7.55 4.36
C GLN A 17 7.86 -7.05 2.98
N SER A 18 7.38 -7.94 2.10
CA SER A 18 6.86 -7.57 0.78
C SER A 18 5.64 -6.65 0.89
N LEU A 19 4.69 -6.96 1.77
CA LEU A 19 3.51 -6.11 1.99
C LEU A 19 3.89 -4.73 2.55
N MET A 20 4.87 -4.67 3.44
CA MET A 20 5.35 -3.39 3.99
C MET A 20 5.91 -2.49 2.89
N MET A 21 6.71 -3.05 1.98
CA MET A 21 7.26 -2.32 0.82
C MET A 21 6.14 -1.83 -0.10
N GLN A 22 5.14 -2.68 -0.39
CA GLN A 22 3.98 -2.30 -1.19
C GLN A 22 3.17 -1.17 -0.54
N ARG A 23 2.92 -1.26 0.78
CA ARG A 23 2.21 -0.22 1.53
C ARG A 23 2.92 1.12 1.44
N GLN A 24 4.23 1.13 1.67
CA GLN A 24 5.03 2.35 1.59
C GLN A 24 4.96 2.99 0.19
N SER A 25 5.02 2.17 -0.87
CA SER A 25 4.86 2.66 -2.25
C SER A 25 3.49 3.32 -2.48
N PHE A 26 2.40 2.70 -2.02
CA PHE A 26 1.07 3.30 -2.17
C PHE A 26 0.85 4.54 -1.29
N GLN A 27 1.43 4.58 -0.08
CA GLN A 27 1.41 5.76 0.78
C GLN A 27 2.15 6.94 0.14
N SER A 28 3.30 6.71 -0.50
CA SER A 28 4.00 7.75 -1.25
C SER A 28 3.15 8.28 -2.42
N GLN A 29 2.53 7.38 -3.20
CA GLN A 29 1.64 7.79 -4.30
C GLN A 29 0.42 8.56 -3.80
N LEU A 30 -0.11 8.20 -2.63
CA LEU A 30 -1.23 8.90 -2.01
C LEU A 30 -0.83 10.32 -1.63
N LEU A 31 0.34 10.50 -1.01
CA LEU A 31 0.88 11.82 -0.66
C LEU A 31 1.07 12.71 -1.90
N ASP A 32 1.58 12.14 -3.00
CA ASP A 32 1.75 12.87 -4.26
C ASP A 32 0.39 13.33 -4.82
N VAL A 33 -0.62 12.46 -4.76
CA VAL A 33 -2.00 12.77 -5.20
C VAL A 33 -2.61 13.86 -4.33
N GLU A 34 -2.48 13.77 -3.00
CA GLU A 34 -3.00 14.78 -2.08
C GLU A 34 -2.33 16.14 -2.29
N THR A 35 -1.01 16.14 -2.51
CA THR A 35 -0.26 17.36 -2.83
C THR A 35 -0.77 17.98 -4.14
N ALA A 36 -0.96 17.16 -5.18
CA ALA A 36 -1.50 17.64 -6.46
C ALA A 36 -2.93 18.18 -6.32
N GLN A 37 -3.80 17.52 -5.54
CA GLN A 37 -5.15 18.00 -5.27
C GLN A 37 -5.15 19.37 -4.58
N ASN A 38 -4.30 19.54 -3.56
CA ASN A 38 -4.16 20.80 -2.84
C ASN A 38 -3.73 21.95 -3.75
N GLU A 39 -2.78 21.71 -4.68
CA GLU A 39 -2.38 22.75 -5.63
C GLU A 39 -3.48 23.11 -6.64
N LEU A 40 -4.34 22.13 -6.99
CA LEU A 40 -5.49 22.36 -7.86
C LEU A 40 -6.69 23.00 -7.13
N GLU A 41 -6.63 23.27 -5.82
CA GLU A 41 -7.64 24.12 -5.16
C GLU A 41 -7.56 25.57 -5.65
N LYS A 42 -6.36 26.02 -6.02
CA LYS A 42 -6.13 27.35 -6.59
C LYS A 42 -6.45 27.33 -8.10
N PRO A 43 -7.01 28.40 -8.67
CA PRO A 43 -7.17 28.50 -10.12
C PRO A 43 -5.82 28.39 -10.83
N GLN A 44 -5.72 27.46 -11.77
CA GLN A 44 -4.53 27.26 -12.61
C GLN A 44 -4.79 27.81 -14.01
N LYS A 45 -3.79 28.46 -14.60
CA LYS A 45 -3.90 29.02 -15.95
C LYS A 45 -4.01 27.90 -17.00
N GLU A 46 -3.15 26.89 -16.87
CA GLU A 46 -3.07 25.74 -17.76
C GLU A 46 -2.78 24.49 -16.91
N VAL A 47 -3.39 23.37 -17.26
CA VAL A 47 -3.18 22.09 -16.57
C VAL A 47 -2.87 21.03 -17.61
N TYR A 48 -1.81 20.27 -17.34
CA TYR A 48 -1.34 19.21 -18.22
C TYR A 48 -1.20 17.91 -17.46
N LYS A 49 -1.56 16.81 -18.13
CA LYS A 49 -1.33 15.45 -17.67
C LYS A 49 -0.22 14.82 -18.51
N ILE A 50 0.72 14.15 -17.86
CA ILE A 50 1.74 13.34 -18.54
C ILE A 50 1.15 11.96 -18.83
N MET A 51 1.22 11.53 -20.09
CA MET A 51 0.84 10.20 -20.55
C MET A 51 2.03 9.58 -21.28
N SER A 52 2.77 8.70 -20.61
CA SER A 52 4.01 8.11 -21.14
C SER A 52 5.01 9.21 -21.55
N THR A 53 5.27 9.38 -22.85
CA THR A 53 6.21 10.37 -23.39
C THR A 53 5.56 11.67 -23.85
N ILE A 54 4.23 11.82 -23.71
CA ILE A 54 3.50 13.02 -24.15
C ILE A 54 2.84 13.75 -22.99
N MET A 55 2.58 15.04 -23.19
CA MET A 55 1.76 15.86 -22.30
C MET A 55 0.45 16.21 -23.00
N VAL A 56 -0.65 16.09 -22.28
CA VAL A 56 -2.00 16.34 -22.78
C VAL A 56 -2.62 17.47 -21.94
N SER A 57 -3.11 18.51 -22.62
CA SER A 57 -3.86 19.58 -21.95
C SER A 57 -5.19 19.02 -21.45
N VAL A 58 -5.53 19.31 -20.20
CA VAL A 58 -6.78 18.91 -19.56
C VAL A 58 -7.38 20.10 -18.83
N THR A 59 -8.69 20.07 -18.59
CA THR A 59 -9.28 21.08 -17.71
C THR A 59 -8.92 20.80 -16.26
N GLN A 60 -8.89 21.85 -15.44
CA GLN A 60 -8.65 21.72 -14.00
C GLN A 60 -9.68 20.80 -13.33
N GLU A 61 -10.95 20.86 -13.75
CA GLU A 61 -12.03 20.04 -13.19
C GLU A 61 -11.92 18.56 -13.58
N GLU A 62 -11.49 18.25 -14.81
CA GLU A 62 -11.15 16.87 -15.19
C GLU A 62 -9.98 16.35 -14.36
N MET A 63 -8.90 17.13 -14.21
CA MET A 63 -7.73 16.72 -13.43
C MET A 63 -8.08 16.47 -11.96
N LYS A 64 -8.92 17.31 -11.34
CA LYS A 64 -9.40 17.10 -9.97
C LYS A 64 -10.16 15.79 -9.82
N ARG A 65 -11.05 15.48 -10.77
CA ARG A 65 -11.85 14.24 -10.76
C ARG A 65 -10.95 13.01 -10.89
N GLU A 66 -10.01 13.03 -11.83
CA GLU A 66 -9.06 11.92 -11.99
C GLU A 66 -8.20 11.69 -10.74
N LEU A 67 -7.70 12.76 -10.11
CA LEU A 67 -6.94 12.65 -8.86
C LEU A 67 -7.80 12.09 -7.73
N GLN A 68 -9.07 12.49 -7.65
CA GLN A 68 -10.00 11.99 -6.65
C GLN A 68 -10.27 10.48 -6.82
N GLU A 69 -10.56 10.04 -8.04
CA GLU A 69 -10.74 8.61 -8.35
C GLU A 69 -9.47 7.82 -8.01
N LYS A 70 -8.29 8.36 -8.37
CA LYS A 70 -6.99 7.74 -8.04
C LYS A 70 -6.78 7.65 -6.53
N LYS A 71 -7.12 8.69 -5.77
CA LYS A 71 -7.05 8.72 -4.30
C LYS A 71 -7.92 7.63 -3.68
N GLU A 72 -9.15 7.47 -4.15
CA GLU A 72 -10.07 6.44 -3.66
C GLU A 72 -9.53 5.03 -3.90
N VAL A 73 -9.02 4.76 -5.11
CA VAL A 73 -8.39 3.47 -5.44
C VAL A 73 -7.16 3.20 -4.56
N LEU A 74 -6.28 4.19 -4.36
CA LEU A 74 -5.10 4.06 -3.51
C LEU A 74 -5.48 3.78 -2.05
N ASN A 75 -6.48 4.49 -1.52
CA ASN A 75 -6.98 4.28 -0.16
C ASN A 75 -7.54 2.86 0.04
N LEU A 76 -8.30 2.34 -0.94
CA LEU A 76 -8.80 0.96 -0.88
C LEU A 76 -7.65 -0.06 -0.88
N ARG A 77 -6.60 0.17 -1.68
CA ARG A 77 -5.41 -0.69 -1.70
C ARG A 77 -4.66 -0.68 -0.37
N VAL A 78 -4.42 0.51 0.20
CA VAL A 78 -3.77 0.64 1.52
C VAL A 78 -4.55 -0.12 2.59
N LYS A 79 -5.87 0.09 2.68
CA LYS A 79 -6.74 -0.63 3.63
C LYS A 79 -6.70 -2.15 3.42
N SER A 80 -6.66 -2.60 2.17
CA SER A 80 -6.56 -4.03 1.87
C SER A 80 -5.23 -4.62 2.38
N ILE A 81 -4.11 -3.92 2.17
CA ILE A 81 -2.80 -4.34 2.66
C ILE A 81 -2.75 -4.35 4.18
N GLU A 82 -3.30 -3.35 4.86
CA GLU A 82 -3.37 -3.31 6.33
C GLU A 82 -4.13 -4.52 6.89
N LYS A 83 -5.23 -4.91 6.24
CA LYS A 83 -5.97 -6.12 6.61
C LYS A 83 -5.15 -7.40 6.39
N GLN A 84 -4.43 -7.50 5.27
CA GLN A 84 -3.55 -8.63 4.98
C GLN A 84 -2.39 -8.72 5.98
N GLU A 85 -1.76 -7.59 6.30
CA GLU A 85 -0.68 -7.50 7.28
C GLU A 85 -1.16 -7.94 8.68
N SER A 86 -2.33 -7.48 9.11
CA SER A 86 -2.93 -7.89 10.38
C SER A 86 -3.16 -9.40 10.45
N ALA A 87 -3.70 -10.00 9.38
CA ALA A 87 -3.96 -11.44 9.34
C ALA A 87 -2.67 -12.27 9.38
N LEU A 88 -1.64 -11.87 8.61
CA LEU A 88 -0.35 -12.55 8.60
C LEU A 88 0.41 -12.40 9.92
N LYS A 89 0.31 -11.24 10.59
CA LYS A 89 0.88 -11.04 11.93
C LYS A 89 0.23 -11.96 12.95
N GLU A 90 -1.09 -12.10 12.91
CA GLU A 90 -1.81 -13.00 13.81
C GLU A 90 -1.43 -14.47 13.57
N GLU A 91 -1.30 -14.90 12.30
CA GLU A 91 -0.83 -16.24 11.95
C GLU A 91 0.61 -16.48 12.42
N ALA A 92 1.51 -15.50 12.22
CA ALA A 92 2.90 -15.58 12.63
C ALA A 92 3.05 -15.72 14.15
N GLU A 93 2.32 -14.92 14.94
CA GLU A 93 2.36 -15.01 16.41
C GLU A 93 1.82 -16.35 16.92
N LYS A 94 0.74 -16.89 16.32
CA LYS A 94 0.23 -18.24 16.64
C LYS A 94 1.29 -19.32 16.42
N ILE A 95 1.96 -19.32 15.27
CA ILE A 95 3.00 -20.31 14.95
C ILE A 95 4.20 -20.15 15.89
N LYS A 96 4.63 -18.91 16.15
CA LYS A 96 5.73 -18.59 17.06
C LYS A 96 5.46 -19.08 18.49
N GLU A 97 4.26 -18.88 19.02
CA GLU A 97 3.87 -19.42 20.32
C GLU A 97 3.94 -20.95 20.36
N GLU A 98 3.45 -21.63 19.33
CA GLU A 98 3.48 -23.10 19.26
C GLU A 98 4.91 -23.65 19.21
N VAL A 99 5.80 -22.99 18.47
CA VAL A 99 7.22 -23.34 18.42
C VAL A 99 7.88 -23.12 19.79
N LEU A 100 7.67 -21.98 20.43
CA LEU A 100 8.24 -21.66 21.75
C LEU A 100 7.75 -22.59 22.86
N LYS A 101 6.46 -22.96 22.86
CA LYS A 101 5.88 -23.90 23.85
C LYS A 101 6.52 -25.29 23.77
N LYS A 102 6.94 -25.73 22.57
CA LYS A 102 7.60 -27.01 22.36
C LYS A 102 9.08 -27.01 22.70
N LEU A 103 9.80 -25.91 22.41
CA LEU A 103 11.22 -25.74 22.77
C LEU A 103 11.47 -25.63 24.29
N LYS A 104 10.45 -25.26 25.06
CA LYS A 104 10.50 -25.16 26.54
C LYS A 104 10.12 -26.47 27.25
N LYS A 105 9.75 -27.52 26.51
CA LYS A 105 9.53 -28.88 27.02
C LYS A 105 10.73 -29.75 26.68
#